data_AF-A0A957ZVU8-F1
#
_entry.id   AF-A0A957ZVU8-F1
#
_cell.length_a   1.000
_cell.length_b   1.000
_cell.length_c   1.000
_cell.angle_alpha   90.00
_cell.angle_beta   90.00
_cell.angle_gamma   90.00
#
_symmetry.space_group_name_H-M   'P 1'
#
loop_
_entity.id
_entity.type
_entity.pdbx_description
1 polymer ?
#
loop_
_entity_poly.entity_id
_entity_poly.type
_entity_poly.pdbx_seq_one_letter_code
_entity_poly.pdbx_strand_id
1 'polypeptide(L)'
;MSDLDYERWWALHLRVAKNEPLSQGEQADYEAGLRQFEETSAAPDAPTLSYLRALRASITRAATHQAELAVRSRELDREIARLESSYQQMTGETLDVEPHAQA
;
A
#
# COMPACT_ATOMS: atom_id res chain seq x y z
N MET A 1 21.69 -16.75 -16.01
CA MET A 1 20.85 -17.76 -15.32
C MET A 1 20.32 -18.73 -16.37
N SER A 2 20.20 -20.02 -16.08
CA SER A 2 19.58 -20.98 -17.03
C SER A 2 18.05 -20.84 -17.00
N ASP A 3 17.35 -21.29 -18.04
CA ASP A 3 15.88 -21.20 -18.11
C ASP A 3 15.20 -21.99 -16.98
N LEU A 4 15.77 -23.13 -16.61
CA LEU A 4 15.27 -23.97 -15.52
C LEU A 4 15.48 -23.31 -14.14
N ASP A 5 16.57 -22.57 -13.96
CA ASP A 5 16.81 -21.79 -12.75
C ASP A 5 15.88 -20.56 -12.68
N TYR A 6 15.59 -19.94 -13.83
CA TYR A 6 14.64 -18.83 -13.94
C TYR A 6 13.22 -19.26 -13.55
N GLU A 7 12.72 -20.37 -14.11
CA GLU A 7 11.38 -20.87 -13.80
C GLU A 7 11.22 -21.21 -12.32
N ARG A 8 12.24 -21.83 -11.72
CA ARG A 8 12.24 -22.18 -10.30
C ARG A 8 12.25 -20.94 -9.41
N TRP A 9 13.10 -19.96 -9.73
CA TRP A 9 13.11 -18.68 -9.02
C TRP A 9 11.79 -17.91 -9.18
N TRP A 10 11.21 -17.90 -10.39
CA TRP A 10 9.96 -17.21 -10.67
C TRP A 10 8.79 -17.79 -9.89
N ALA A 11 8.72 -19.12 -9.74
CA ALA A 11 7.73 -19.77 -8.89
C ALA A 11 7.82 -19.33 -7.43
N LEU A 12 9.04 -19.20 -6.89
CA LEU A 12 9.28 -18.67 -5.54
C LEU A 12 8.92 -17.18 -5.44
N HIS A 13 9.25 -16.40 -6.47
CA HIS A 13 8.92 -14.97 -6.54
C HIS A 13 7.41 -14.71 -6.47
N LEU A 14 6.62 -15.51 -7.19
CA LEU A 14 5.15 -15.43 -7.15
C LEU A 14 4.57 -15.74 -5.77
N ARG A 15 5.16 -16.68 -5.03
CA ARG A 15 4.75 -17.00 -3.64
C ARG A 15 5.07 -15.84 -2.70
N VAL A 16 6.26 -15.27 -2.80
CA VAL A 16 6.65 -14.07 -2.03
C VAL A 16 5.73 -12.88 -2.34
N ALA A 17 5.36 -12.67 -3.60
CA ALA A 17 4.45 -11.60 -4.01
C ALA A 17 3.05 -11.76 -3.37
N LYS A 18 2.61 -13.00 -3.15
CA LYS A 18 1.35 -13.35 -2.48
C LYS A 18 1.43 -13.39 -0.95
N ASN A 19 2.58 -13.00 -0.36
CA ASN A 19 2.87 -13.11 1.08
C ASN A 19 2.78 -14.54 1.63
N GLU A 20 3.03 -15.55 0.79
CA GLU A 20 3.13 -16.93 1.26
C GLU A 20 4.49 -17.15 1.93
N PRO A 21 4.55 -17.88 3.06
CA PRO A 21 5.82 -18.17 3.72
C PRO A 21 6.67 -19.11 2.85
N LEU A 22 7.96 -18.81 2.79
CA LEU A 22 8.98 -19.70 2.25
C LEU A 22 9.68 -20.42 3.41
N SER A 23 10.07 -21.67 3.19
CA SER A 23 10.99 -22.37 4.09
C SER A 23 12.39 -21.76 4.01
N GLN A 24 13.25 -22.06 4.99
CA GLN A 24 14.61 -21.51 5.05
C GLN A 24 15.46 -21.85 3.80
N GLY A 25 15.29 -23.04 3.23
CA GLY A 25 15.96 -23.44 1.99
C GLY A 25 15.43 -22.72 0.76
N GLU A 26 14.11 -22.57 0.66
CA GLU A 26 13.46 -21.80 -0.42
C GLU A 26 13.81 -20.31 -0.36
N GLN A 27 13.96 -19.77 0.85
CA GLN A 27 14.40 -18.38 1.05
C GLN A 27 15.83 -18.17 0.52
N ALA A 28 16.75 -19.08 0.82
CA ALA A 28 18.13 -19.00 0.34
C ALA A 28 18.20 -19.12 -1.20
N ASP A 29 17.42 -20.03 -1.78
CA ASP A 29 17.30 -20.20 -3.24
C ASP A 29 16.69 -18.96 -3.91
N TYR A 30 15.66 -18.37 -3.30
CA TYR A 30 15.02 -17.16 -3.77
C TYR A 30 16.01 -15.97 -3.76
N GLU A 31 16.78 -15.80 -2.68
CA GLU A 31 17.79 -14.74 -2.55
C GLU A 31 19.00 -14.94 -3.49
N ALA A 32 19.36 -16.18 -3.81
CA ALA A 32 20.39 -16.48 -4.81
C ALA A 32 19.93 -16.14 -6.23
N GLY A 33 18.72 -16.57 -6.62
CA GLY A 33 18.13 -16.22 -7.92
C GLY A 33 17.87 -14.72 -8.06
N LEU A 34 17.53 -14.04 -6.96
CA LEU A 34 17.39 -12.59 -6.91
C LEU A 34 18.69 -11.86 -7.25
N ARG A 35 19.80 -12.24 -6.61
CA ARG A 35 21.12 -11.66 -6.89
C ARG A 35 21.54 -11.92 -8.33
N GLN A 36 21.33 -13.14 -8.82
CA GLN A 36 21.65 -13.47 -10.21
C GLN A 36 20.79 -12.70 -11.22
N PHE A 37 19.51 -12.47 -10.90
CA PHE A 37 18.61 -11.63 -11.69
C PHE A 37 19.02 -10.16 -11.67
N GLU A 38 19.46 -9.63 -10.52
CA GLU A 38 19.98 -8.27 -10.38
C GLU A 38 21.29 -8.08 -11.17
N GLU A 39 22.19 -9.06 -11.13
CA GLU A 39 23.44 -9.08 -11.91
C GLU A 39 23.20 -9.18 -13.42
N THR A 40 22.16 -9.91 -13.84
CA THR A 40 21.80 -10.08 -15.27
C THR A 40 20.92 -8.93 -15.78
N SER A 41 20.09 -8.31 -14.91
CA SER A 41 19.22 -7.17 -15.21
C SER A 41 19.94 -5.82 -15.10
N ALA A 42 21.28 -5.78 -15.14
CA ALA A 42 22.06 -4.57 -15.31
C ALA A 42 21.89 -3.94 -16.72
N ALA A 43 20.66 -3.88 -17.22
CA ALA A 43 20.26 -2.89 -18.21
C ALA A 43 20.24 -1.52 -17.50
N PRO A 44 20.85 -0.47 -18.06
CA PRO A 44 21.03 0.82 -17.41
C PRO A 44 19.71 1.51 -17.00
N ASP A 45 18.57 1.07 -17.54
CA ASP A 45 17.26 1.68 -17.34
C ASP A 45 16.26 0.81 -16.56
N ALA A 46 16.65 -0.40 -16.12
CA ALA A 46 15.74 -1.25 -15.33
C ALA A 46 15.73 -0.77 -13.86
N PRO A 47 14.56 -0.45 -13.28
CA PRO A 47 14.50 -0.11 -11.86
C PRO A 47 15.01 -1.30 -11.05
N THR A 48 16.07 -1.06 -10.29
CA THR A 48 16.65 -2.07 -9.40
C THR A 48 15.60 -2.55 -8.41
N LEU A 49 15.74 -3.80 -7.96
CA LEU A 49 14.76 -4.39 -7.07
C LEU A 49 14.65 -3.64 -5.72
N SER A 50 15.73 -2.98 -5.31
CA SER A 50 15.74 -2.03 -4.19
C SER A 50 14.85 -0.82 -4.43
N TYR A 51 14.83 -0.26 -5.63
CA TYR A 51 13.91 0.81 -6.03
C TYR A 51 12.45 0.34 -6.00
N LEU A 52 12.15 -0.85 -6.53
CA LEU A 52 10.80 -1.41 -6.49
C LEU A 52 10.32 -1.68 -5.06
N ARG A 53 11.21 -2.17 -4.17
CA ARG A 53 10.92 -2.32 -2.74
C ARG A 53 10.65 -0.98 -2.06
N ALA A 54 11.46 0.03 -2.34
CA ALA A 54 11.26 1.38 -1.82
C ALA A 54 9.92 1.98 -2.29
N LEU A 55 9.57 1.79 -3.56
CA LEU A 55 8.31 2.24 -4.13
C LEU A 55 7.11 1.53 -3.49
N ARG A 56 7.20 0.21 -3.29
CA ARG A 56 6.17 -0.56 -2.58
C ARG A 56 5.99 -0.04 -1.15
N ALA A 57 7.08 0.23 -0.45
CA ALA A 57 7.03 0.80 0.90
C ALA A 57 6.38 2.20 0.92
N SER A 58 6.68 3.05 -0.06
CA SER A 58 6.04 4.37 -0.17
C SER A 58 4.54 4.28 -0.45
N ILE A 59 4.12 3.36 -1.32
CA ILE A 59 2.71 3.12 -1.62
C ILE A 59 1.97 2.64 -0.38
N THR A 60 2.53 1.67 0.35
CA THR A 60 1.94 1.18 1.60
C THR A 60 1.79 2.31 2.62
N ARG A 61 2.81 3.15 2.78
CA ARG A 61 2.76 4.30 3.71
C ARG A 61 1.69 5.31 3.30
N ALA A 62 1.57 5.62 2.01
CA ALA A 62 0.54 6.52 1.50
C ALA A 62 -0.88 5.97 1.72
N ALA A 63 -1.08 4.67 1.50
CA ALA A 63 -2.36 4.00 1.74
C ALA A 63 -2.75 4.02 3.22
N THR A 64 -1.80 3.77 4.13
CA THR A 64 -2.05 3.91 5.58
C THR A 64 -2.46 5.32 5.95
N HIS A 65 -1.74 6.34 5.44
CA HIS A 65 -2.06 7.73 5.73
C HIS A 65 -3.45 8.14 5.18
N GLN A 66 -3.81 7.67 3.99
CA GLN A 66 -5.16 7.88 3.44
C GLN A 66 -6.24 7.26 4.32
N ALA A 67 -6.01 6.04 4.84
CA ALA A 67 -6.95 5.38 5.74
C ALA A 67 -7.13 6.16 7.06
N GLU A 68 -6.04 6.68 7.63
CA GLU A 68 -6.08 7.53 8.82
C GLU A 68 -6.87 8.82 8.57
N LEU A 69 -6.61 9.50 7.45
CA LEU A 69 -7.36 10.70 7.05
C LEU A 69 -8.85 10.41 6.85
N ALA A 70 -9.21 9.28 6.25
CA ALA A 70 -10.60 8.88 6.06
C ALA A 70 -11.31 8.55 7.39
N VAL A 71 -10.58 8.02 8.38
CA VAL A 71 -11.11 7.88 9.75
C VAL A 71 -11.34 9.25 10.36
N ARG A 72 -10.35 10.14 10.28
CA ARG A 72 -10.45 11.49 10.87
C ARG A 72 -11.56 12.33 10.24
N SER A 73 -11.74 12.24 8.92
CA SER A 73 -12.84 12.91 8.20
C SER A 73 -14.19 12.47 8.76
N ARG A 74 -14.41 11.16 8.90
CA ARG A 74 -15.68 10.62 9.43
C ARG A 74 -15.93 11.00 10.89
N GLU A 75 -14.89 11.16 11.70
CA GLU A 75 -15.04 11.69 13.06
C GLU A 75 -15.51 13.14 13.05
N LEU A 76 -14.90 13.98 12.22
CA LEU A 76 -15.27 15.38 12.06
C LEU A 76 -16.70 15.53 11.51
N ASP A 77 -17.08 14.72 10.52
CA ASP A 77 -18.45 14.73 9.97
C ASP A 77 -19.49 14.44 11.06
N ARG A 78 -19.20 13.48 11.95
CA ARG A 78 -20.08 13.16 13.10
C ARG A 78 -20.14 14.30 14.11
N GLU A 79 -19.01 14.97 14.35
CA GLU A 79 -18.94 16.11 15.27
C GLU A 79 -19.73 17.30 14.71
N ILE A 80 -19.59 17.59 13.42
CA ILE A 80 -20.37 18.61 12.70
C ILE A 80 -21.86 18.31 12.81
N ALA A 81 -22.30 17.10 12.44
CA ALA A 81 -23.71 16.73 12.51
C ALA A 81 -24.28 16.83 13.93
N ARG A 82 -23.48 16.50 14.95
CA ARG A 82 -23.88 16.66 16.36
C ARG A 82 -24.05 18.14 16.74
N LEU A 83 -23.11 18.99 16.33
CA LEU A 83 -23.15 20.43 16.61
C LEU A 83 -24.31 21.10 15.88
N GLU A 84 -24.54 20.77 14.61
CA GLU A 84 -25.67 21.25 13.82
C GLU A 84 -27.01 20.85 14.44
N SER A 85 -27.15 19.59 14.87
CA SER A 85 -28.37 19.14 15.55
C SER A 85 -28.59 19.87 16.87
N SER A 86 -27.54 20.07 17.66
CA SER A 86 -27.61 20.82 18.92
C SER A 86 -27.99 22.27 18.69
N TYR A 87 -27.43 22.91 17.65
CA TYR A 87 -27.77 24.28 17.27
C TYR A 87 -29.25 24.37 16.89
N GLN A 88 -29.71 23.49 16.00
CA GLN A 88 -31.11 23.45 15.57
C GLN A 88 -32.08 23.23 16.73
N GLN A 89 -31.74 22.38 17.69
CA GLN A 89 -32.56 22.17 18.89
C GLN A 89 -32.65 23.42 19.78
N MET A 90 -31.60 24.24 19.80
CA MET A 90 -31.54 25.45 20.63
C MET A 90 -32.20 26.66 19.96
N THR A 91 -32.03 26.83 18.65
CA THR A 91 -32.45 28.03 17.92
C THR A 91 -33.70 27.83 17.06
N GLY A 92 -34.00 26.58 16.69
CA GLY A 92 -35.01 26.24 15.67
C GLY A 92 -34.55 26.48 14.23
N GLU A 93 -33.31 26.93 14.03
CA GLU A 93 -32.73 27.25 12.72
C GLU A 93 -31.72 26.17 12.28
N THR A 94 -31.66 25.86 10.99
CA THR A 94 -30.66 24.96 10.40
C THR A 94 -29.43 25.74 9.95
N LEU A 95 -28.24 25.24 10.26
CA LEU A 95 -27.01 25.71 9.62
C LEU A 95 -26.93 25.04 8.24
N ASP A 96 -27.25 25.78 7.17
CA ASP A 96 -26.96 25.34 5.80
C ASP A 96 -25.45 25.41 5.58
N VAL A 97 -24.73 24.39 6.04
CA VAL A 97 -23.36 24.15 5.61
C VAL A 97 -23.46 23.26 4.39
N GLU A 98 -23.15 23.79 3.21
CA GLU A 98 -23.06 22.98 2.00
C GLU A 98 -22.20 21.74 2.28
N PRO A 99 -22.68 20.53 1.96
CA PRO A 99 -21.92 19.32 2.22
C PRO A 99 -20.66 19.39 1.38
N HIS A 100 -19.51 19.58 2.03
CA HIS A 100 -18.22 19.57 1.35
C HIS A 100 -17.97 18.19 0.74
N ALA A 101 -18.34 18.09 -0.53
CA ALA A 101 -17.90 17.16 -1.57
C ALA A 101 -17.49 15.76 -1.10
N GLN A 102 -18.41 14.81 -1.27
CA GLN A 102 -18.04 13.42 -1.53
C GLN A 102 -17.21 13.38 -2.83
N ALA A 103 -15.92 13.05 -2.71
CA ALA A 103 -15.03 12.73 -3.83
C ALA A 103 -14.25 11.46 -3.49
#